data_AF-A0A6N1CCR1-F1
#
_entry.id   AF-A0A6N1CCR1-F1
#
_cell.length_a   1.000
_cell.length_b   1.000
_cell.length_c   1.000
_cell.angle_alpha   90.00
_cell.angle_beta   90.00
_cell.angle_gamma   90.00
#
_symmetry.space_group_name_H-M   'P 1'
#
loop_
_entity.id
_entity.type
_entity.pdbx_description
1 polymer ?
#
loop_
_entity_poly.entity_id
_entity_poly.type
_entity_poly.pdbx_seq_one_letter_code
_entity_poly.pdbx_strand_id
1 'polypeptide(L)'
;MIKEIDARLRKWAEELHSDLSAGGLAGGNMVAMMMESNGQLIRGRRAFRAPLEGSLDIELIVTKHLDPLHVQIVREHYCNQDSDMRLKYAHCGCGRDTYYQRLHDAHLCIYWLLMGIAA
;
A
#
# COMPACT_ATOMS: atom_id res chain seq x y z
N MET A 1 -5.67 -13.02 11.01
CA MET A 1 -6.09 -12.08 9.96
C MET A 1 -7.47 -11.53 10.28
N ILE A 2 -7.60 -10.22 10.43
CA ILE A 2 -8.87 -9.55 10.73
C ILE A 2 -9.52 -9.17 9.40
N LYS A 3 -10.66 -9.78 9.06
CA LYS A 3 -11.28 -9.65 7.73
C LYS A 3 -11.58 -8.20 7.33
N GLU A 4 -12.03 -7.39 8.29
CA GLU A 4 -12.33 -5.97 8.05
C GLU A 4 -11.06 -5.16 7.71
N ILE A 5 -9.99 -5.34 8.48
CA ILE A 5 -8.70 -4.67 8.24
C ILE A 5 -8.10 -5.11 6.92
N ASP A 6 -8.21 -6.40 6.62
CA ASP A 6 -7.76 -6.97 5.37
C ASP A 6 -8.49 -6.38 4.15
N ALA A 7 -9.80 -6.17 4.23
CA ALA A 7 -10.58 -5.52 3.17
C ALA A 7 -10.18 -4.04 2.99
N ARG A 8 -9.92 -3.32 4.09
CA ARG A 8 -9.44 -1.93 4.05
C ARG A 8 -8.04 -1.82 3.44
N LEU A 9 -7.13 -2.72 3.80
CA LEU A 9 -5.78 -2.77 3.25
C LEU A 9 -5.76 -3.13 1.76
N ARG A 10 -6.65 -4.02 1.31
CA ARG A 10 -6.81 -4.29 -0.13
C ARG A 10 -7.27 -3.05 -0.91
N LYS A 11 -8.31 -2.36 -0.42
CA LYS A 11 -8.77 -1.11 -1.05
C LYS A 11 -7.68 -0.04 -1.06
N TRP A 12 -6.98 0.15 0.06
CA TRP A 12 -5.84 1.06 0.14
C TRP A 12 -4.76 0.72 -0.89
N ALA A 13 -4.39 -0.56 -1.02
CA ALA A 13 -3.39 -0.97 -2.00
C ALA A 13 -3.89 -0.77 -3.44
N GLU A 14 -5.15 -1.09 -3.74
CA GLU A 14 -5.76 -0.84 -5.05
C GLU A 14 -5.73 0.65 -5.42
N GLU A 15 -6.08 1.53 -4.46
CA GLU A 15 -6.04 2.98 -4.63
C GLU A 15 -4.60 3.46 -4.86
N LEU A 16 -3.63 2.97 -4.08
CA LEU A 16 -2.22 3.29 -4.24
C LEU A 16 -1.70 2.88 -5.64
N HIS A 17 -2.05 1.70 -6.14
CA HIS A 17 -1.71 1.29 -7.50
C HIS A 17 -2.40 2.14 -8.56
N SER A 18 -3.65 2.53 -8.33
CA SER A 18 -4.38 3.41 -9.24
C SER A 18 -3.76 4.81 -9.30
N ASP A 19 -3.26 5.33 -8.18
CA ASP A 19 -2.52 6.59 -8.12
C ASP A 19 -1.15 6.46 -8.76
N LEU A 20 -0.43 5.35 -8.58
CA LEU A 20 0.81 5.09 -9.35
C LEU A 20 0.55 4.99 -10.86
N SER A 21 -0.61 4.43 -11.26
CA SER A 21 -1.00 4.27 -12.65
C SER A 21 -1.60 5.55 -13.27
N ALA A 22 -2.16 6.46 -12.48
CA ALA A 22 -2.78 7.71 -12.94
C ALA A 22 -1.91 8.95 -12.69
N GLY A 23 -0.91 8.85 -11.79
CA GLY A 23 -0.07 9.93 -11.33
C GLY A 23 1.32 9.41 -10.99
N GLY A 24 2.19 9.37 -12.00
CA GLY A 24 3.59 8.97 -11.88
C GLY A 24 4.37 9.70 -10.78
N LEU A 25 4.34 9.15 -9.58
CA LEU A 25 5.23 9.49 -8.47
C LEU A 25 6.28 8.38 -8.22
N ALA A 26 6.18 7.26 -8.93
CA ALA A 26 7.23 6.24 -9.00
C ALA A 26 8.06 6.40 -10.28
N GLY A 27 8.99 7.36 -10.29
CA GLY A 27 10.23 7.29 -11.08
C GLY A 27 10.16 6.97 -12.58
N GLY A 28 9.04 7.24 -13.25
CA GLY A 28 8.89 7.01 -14.70
C GLY A 28 9.62 8.09 -15.49
N ASN A 29 10.64 7.69 -16.26
CA ASN A 29 11.39 8.57 -17.15
C ASN A 29 10.42 9.37 -18.05
N MET A 30 10.52 10.70 -18.06
CA MET A 30 9.58 11.64 -18.73
C MET A 30 9.34 11.33 -20.22
N VAL A 31 10.28 10.62 -20.85
CA VAL A 31 10.19 10.17 -22.25
C VAL A 31 9.05 9.14 -22.45
N ALA A 32 8.83 8.22 -21.50
CA ALA A 32 7.77 7.22 -21.59
C ALA A 32 6.38 7.86 -21.55
N MET A 33 6.20 8.84 -20.66
CA MET A 33 4.97 9.64 -20.54
C MET A 33 4.64 10.40 -21.83
N MET A 34 5.66 10.88 -22.55
CA MET A 34 5.49 11.64 -23.78
C MET A 34 5.10 10.76 -24.97
N MET A 35 5.58 9.51 -25.00
CA MET A 35 5.21 8.52 -26.02
C MET A 35 3.78 8.01 -25.84
N GLU A 36 3.34 7.77 -24.61
CA GLU A 36 1.97 7.33 -24.32
C GLU A 36 0.92 8.43 -24.62
N SER A 37 1.31 9.71 -24.48
CA SER A 37 0.42 10.85 -24.66
C SER A 37 0.37 11.42 -26.09
N ASN A 38 0.90 10.72 -27.10
CA ASN A 38 1.02 11.22 -28.49
C ASN A 38 1.58 12.68 -28.57
N GLY A 39 2.51 13.03 -27.69
CA GLY A 39 3.13 14.36 -27.67
C GLY A 39 2.34 15.49 -26.98
N GLN A 40 1.19 15.21 -26.34
CA GLN A 40 0.45 16.22 -25.56
C GLN A 40 0.72 16.12 -24.06
N LEU A 41 1.54 17.03 -23.54
CA LEU A 41 1.70 17.23 -22.09
C LEU A 41 0.51 18.04 -21.55
N ILE A 42 -0.53 17.36 -21.06
CA ILE A 42 -1.62 18.01 -20.31
C ILE A 42 -1.09 18.38 -18.92
N ARG A 43 -0.51 19.57 -18.81
CA ARG A 43 -0.13 20.17 -17.53
C ARG A 43 -1.41 20.57 -16.78
N GLY A 44 -1.92 19.69 -15.94
CA GLY A 44 -2.89 20.08 -14.92
C GLY A 44 -4.17 19.26 -14.76
N ARG A 45 -4.18 17.95 -15.02
CA ARG A 45 -5.23 17.11 -14.41
C ARG A 45 -4.70 16.54 -13.09
N ARG A 46 -4.84 17.32 -12.01
CA ARG A 46 -4.92 16.73 -10.67
C ARG A 46 -6.16 15.85 -10.68
N ALA A 47 -6.02 14.58 -11.04
CA ALA A 47 -6.93 13.55 -10.58
C ALA A 47 -6.62 13.28 -9.11
N PHE A 48 -6.71 14.30 -8.26
CA PHE A 48 -6.86 14.08 -6.83
C PHE A 48 -8.30 13.59 -6.67
N ARG A 49 -8.53 12.31 -6.98
CA ARG A 49 -9.64 11.62 -6.35
C ARG A 49 -9.22 11.59 -4.89
N ALA A 50 -9.85 12.45 -4.09
CA ALA A 50 -9.70 12.40 -2.65
C ALA A 50 -9.85 10.93 -2.25
N PRO A 51 -8.82 10.31 -1.66
CA PRO A 51 -8.95 8.97 -1.12
C PRO A 51 -10.19 8.97 -0.24
N LEU A 52 -11.05 7.95 -0.37
CA LEU A 52 -12.22 7.81 0.52
C LEU A 52 -11.68 7.96 1.94
N GLU A 53 -12.28 8.81 2.81
CA GLU A 53 -11.66 9.22 4.09
C GLU A 53 -10.97 8.09 4.87
N GLY A 54 -11.52 6.87 4.84
CA GLY A 54 -10.93 5.69 5.48
C GLY A 54 -9.63 5.14 4.88
N SER A 55 -9.23 5.43 3.64
CA SER A 55 -7.94 5.00 3.08
C SER A 55 -6.79 5.97 3.40
N LEU A 56 -7.10 7.25 3.61
CA LEU A 56 -6.14 8.23 4.11
C LEU A 56 -5.66 7.89 5.52
N ASP A 57 -6.58 7.41 6.37
CA ASP A 57 -6.27 6.92 7.71
C ASP A 57 -5.34 5.70 7.67
N ILE A 58 -5.60 4.76 6.76
CA ILE A 58 -4.76 3.57 6.57
C ILE A 58 -3.36 3.96 6.08
N GLU A 59 -3.25 4.85 5.09
CA GLU A 59 -1.95 5.36 4.61
C GLU A 59 -1.17 6.02 5.74
N LEU A 60 -1.81 6.87 6.54
CA LEU A 60 -1.16 7.53 7.69
C LEU A 60 -0.70 6.51 8.73
N ILE A 61 -1.55 5.54 9.07
CA ILE A 61 -1.24 4.47 10.03
C ILE A 61 -0.06 3.64 9.53
N VAL A 62 -0.12 3.15 8.29
CA VAL A 62 0.93 2.32 7.68
C VAL A 62 2.25 3.08 7.56
N THR A 63 2.23 4.36 7.19
CA THR A 63 3.47 5.11 6.92
C THR A 63 4.07 5.74 8.19
N LYS A 64 3.28 6.05 9.23
CA LYS A 64 3.77 6.77 10.42
C LYS A 64 3.67 6.03 11.74
N HIS A 65 2.72 5.11 11.90
CA HIS A 65 2.41 4.51 13.21
C HIS A 65 2.80 3.04 13.31
N LEU A 66 3.03 2.37 12.19
CA LEU A 66 3.52 0.99 12.18
C LEU A 66 5.03 0.93 12.31
N ASP A 67 5.50 -0.11 13.00
CA ASP A 67 6.91 -0.48 13.01
C ASP A 67 7.41 -0.77 11.58
N PRO A 68 8.63 -0.35 11.19
CA PRO A 68 9.15 -0.51 9.83
C PRO A 68 9.04 -1.93 9.28
N LEU A 69 9.18 -2.94 10.14
CA LEU A 69 9.09 -4.35 9.75
C LEU A 69 7.65 -4.75 9.42
N HIS A 70 6.66 -4.23 10.15
CA HIS A 70 5.25 -4.39 9.81
C HIS A 70 4.87 -3.63 8.55
N VAL A 71 5.42 -2.43 8.34
CA VAL A 71 5.22 -1.65 7.10
C VAL A 71 5.69 -2.45 5.89
N GLN A 72 6.90 -3.01 5.97
CA GLN A 72 7.47 -3.81 4.88
C GLN A 72 6.57 -5.01 4.55
N ILE A 73 6.09 -5.74 5.55
CA ILE A 73 5.24 -6.91 5.34
C ILE A 73 3.87 -6.52 4.76
N VAL A 74 3.24 -5.47 5.26
CA VAL A 74 1.95 -4.99 4.76
C VAL A 74 2.09 -4.53 3.30
N ARG A 75 3.12 -3.74 2.97
CA ARG A 75 3.39 -3.32 1.59
C ARG A 75 3.65 -4.51 0.69
N GLU A 76 4.54 -5.42 1.08
CA GLU A 76 4.85 -6.62 0.29
C GLU A 76 3.61 -7.49 0.07
N HIS A 77 2.76 -7.63 1.09
CA HIS A 77 1.59 -8.49 1.02
C HIS A 77 0.52 -7.94 0.08
N TYR A 78 0.14 -6.67 0.27
CA TYR A 78 -1.02 -6.06 -0.39
C TYR A 78 -0.66 -5.34 -1.68
N CYS A 79 0.57 -4.85 -1.83
CA CYS A 79 0.98 -4.15 -3.06
C CYS A 79 1.48 -5.12 -4.14
N ASN A 80 2.25 -6.14 -3.79
CA ASN A 80 2.81 -7.07 -4.77
C ASN A 80 1.89 -8.29 -4.98
N GLN A 81 0.63 -8.09 -5.39
CA GLN A 81 -0.36 -9.19 -5.43
C GLN A 81 0.00 -10.34 -6.39
N ASP A 82 0.69 -10.03 -7.49
CA ASP A 82 1.08 -11.00 -8.53
C ASP A 82 2.31 -11.85 -8.17
N SER A 83 3.07 -11.45 -7.13
CA SER A 83 4.32 -12.12 -6.76
C SER A 83 4.10 -13.44 -6.00
N ASP A 84 4.92 -14.45 -6.32
CA ASP A 84 4.94 -15.73 -5.60
C ASP A 84 5.23 -15.51 -4.12
N MET A 85 4.48 -16.21 -3.26
CA MET A 85 4.61 -16.11 -1.81
C MET A 85 6.02 -16.42 -1.30
N ARG A 86 6.77 -17.32 -1.96
CA ARG A 86 8.16 -17.62 -1.60
C ARG A 86 9.06 -16.41 -1.78
N LEU A 87 8.84 -15.61 -2.82
CA LEU A 87 9.58 -14.38 -3.05
C LEU A 87 9.23 -13.33 -1.99
N LYS A 88 7.95 -13.23 -1.61
CA LYS A 88 7.52 -12.35 -0.51
C LYS A 88 8.19 -12.70 0.82
N TYR A 89 8.27 -13.99 1.14
CA TYR A 89 8.94 -14.49 2.35
C TYR A 89 10.43 -14.13 2.35
N ALA A 90 11.10 -14.36 1.22
CA ALA A 90 12.52 -14.02 1.06
C ALA A 90 12.75 -12.50 1.15
N HIS A 91 11.89 -11.69 0.55
CA HIS A 91 11.97 -10.23 0.61
C HIS A 91 11.80 -9.70 2.04
N CYS A 92 10.88 -10.28 2.81
CA CYS A 92 10.69 -9.95 4.22
C CYS A 92 11.69 -10.65 5.16
N GLY A 93 12.63 -11.45 4.62
CA GLY A 93 13.65 -12.15 5.38
C GLY A 93 13.10 -13.13 6.42
N CYS A 94 11.92 -13.71 6.21
CA CYS A 94 11.25 -14.54 7.20
C CYS A 94 10.62 -15.81 6.59
N GLY A 95 10.41 -16.83 7.43
CA GLY A 95 9.70 -18.03 7.03
C GLY A 95 8.19 -17.80 6.94
N ARG A 96 7.46 -18.76 6.34
CA ARG A 96 6.00 -18.70 6.16
C ARG A 96 5.24 -18.38 7.45
N ASP A 97 5.54 -19.08 8.54
CA ASP A 97 4.79 -18.93 9.79
C ASP A 97 5.04 -17.56 10.42
N THR A 98 6.30 -17.14 10.47
CA THR A 98 6.70 -15.82 10.96
C THR A 98 6.12 -14.70 10.11
N TYR A 99 6.02 -14.90 8.79
CA TYR A 99 5.39 -13.94 7.88
C TYR A 99 3.92 -13.69 8.25
N TYR A 100 3.13 -14.76 8.40
CA TYR A 100 1.71 -14.63 8.74
C TYR A 100 1.48 -14.18 10.19
N GLN A 101 2.36 -14.52 11.13
CA GLN A 101 2.34 -13.97 12.49
C GLN A 101 2.52 -12.46 12.47
N ARG A 102 3.59 -11.95 11.83
CA ARG A 102 3.85 -10.52 11.72
C ARG A 102 2.76 -9.78 10.93
N LEU A 103 2.20 -10.39 9.90
CA LEU A 103 1.05 -9.84 9.18
C LEU A 103 -0.18 -9.73 10.08
N HIS A 104 -0.41 -10.73 10.94
CA HIS A 104 -1.49 -10.68 11.91
C HIS A 104 -1.25 -9.62 12.99
N ASP A 105 -0.03 -9.49 13.49
CA ASP A 105 0.36 -8.46 14.46
C ASP A 105 0.17 -7.06 13.87
N ALA A 106 0.56 -6.86 12.61
CA ALA A 106 0.27 -5.63 11.88
C ALA A 106 -1.23 -5.34 11.81
N HIS A 107 -2.07 -6.35 11.53
CA HIS A 107 -3.53 -6.18 11.54
C HIS A 107 -4.06 -5.75 12.90
N LEU A 108 -3.53 -6.32 13.99
CA LEU A 108 -3.93 -5.93 15.35
C LEU A 108 -3.54 -4.48 15.62
N CYS A 109 -2.31 -4.08 15.32
CA CYS A 109 -1.86 -2.70 15.50
C CYS A 109 -2.74 -1.70 14.73
N ILE A 110 -3.01 -1.98 13.45
CA ILE A 110 -3.88 -1.14 12.61
C ILE A 110 -5.29 -1.06 13.22
N TYR A 111 -5.84 -2.20 13.67
CA TYR A 111 -7.15 -2.24 14.32
C TYR A 111 -7.21 -1.36 15.57
N TRP A 112 -6.23 -1.47 16.47
CA TRP A 112 -6.19 -0.68 17.70
C TRP A 112 -6.03 0.82 17.43
N LEU A 113 -5.22 1.19 16.44
CA LEU A 113 -5.04 2.59 16.02
C LEU A 113 -6.32 3.16 15.41
N LEU A 114 -7.01 2.42 14.54
CA LEU A 114 -8.29 2.84 13.96
C LEU A 114 -9.40 3.00 15.01
N MET A 115 -9.39 2.16 16.04
CA MET A 115 -10.35 2.27 17.15
C MET A 115 -10.01 3.41 18.12
N GLY A 116 -8.88 4.11 17.94
CA GLY A 116 -8.42 5.17 18.84
C GLY A 116 -8.02 4.67 20.23
N ILE A 117 -7.75 3.37 20.37
CA ILE A 117 -7.39 2.73 21.65
C ILE A 117 -5.87 2.74 21.86
N ALA A 118 -5.10 2.95 20.80
CA ALA A 118 -3.67 3.23 20.89
C ALA A 118 -3.44 4.75 20.80
N ALA A 119 -3.35 5.40 21.96
CA ALA A 119 -2.86 6.76 22.16
C ALA A 119 -1.69 6.73 23.16
#